data_AF-A0A7V1NBL3-F1
#
_entry.id   AF-A0A7V1NBL3-F1
#
_cell.length_a   1.000
_cell.length_b   1.000
_cell.length_c   1.000
_cell.angle_alpha   90.00
_cell.angle_beta   90.00
_cell.angle_gamma   90.00
#
_symmetry.space_group_name_H-M   'P 1'
#
loop_
_entity.id
_entity.type
_entity.pdbx_description
1 polymer ?
#
loop_
_entity_poly.entity_id
_entity_poly.type
_entity_poly.pdbx_seq_one_letter_code
_entity_poly.pdbx_strand_id
1 'polypeptide(L)' 'MTILLVLIPLGIVLLGVAIVAFVWAVRNGQFEDLEGEGERILFDDEPSLPSDGERQASPAEGE' A
#
# COMPACT_ATOMS: atom_id res chain seq x y z
N MET A 1 32.71 29.07 -14.06
CA MET A 1 32.67 27.84 -14.88
C MET A 1 33.05 26.58 -14.10
N THR A 2 33.61 26.68 -12.90
CA THR A 2 34.01 25.53 -12.04
C THR A 2 32.84 24.76 -11.44
N ILE A 3 31.71 25.42 -11.18
CA ILE A 3 30.55 24.81 -10.51
C ILE A 3 29.94 23.64 -11.30
N LEU A 4 30.01 23.69 -12.64
CA LEU A 4 29.52 22.61 -13.50
C LEU A 4 30.31 21.32 -13.29
N LEU A 5 31.61 21.41 -12.99
CA LEU A 5 32.44 20.25 -12.68
C LEU A 5 32.03 19.55 -11.37
N VAL A 6 31.29 20.23 -10.50
CA VAL A 6 30.75 19.64 -9.26
C VAL A 6 29.29 19.20 -9.44
N LEU A 7 28.47 20.02 -10.10
CA LEU A 7 27.05 19.76 -10.31
C LEU A 7 26.80 18.54 -11.21
N ILE A 8 27.59 18.35 -12.27
CA ILE A 8 27.43 17.22 -13.19
C ILE A 8 27.65 15.88 -12.47
N PRO A 9 28.79 15.62 -11.79
CA PRO A 9 28.98 14.35 -11.10
C PRO A 9 28.01 14.18 -9.92
N LEU A 10 27.69 15.25 -9.19
CA LEU A 10 26.70 15.20 -8.12
C LEU A 10 25.32 14.80 -8.66
N GLY A 11 24.91 15.36 -9.80
CA GLY A 11 23.66 15.00 -10.46
C GLY A 11 23.63 13.54 -10.91
N ILE A 12 24.73 13.02 -11.46
CA ILE A 12 24.84 11.60 -11.84
C ILE A 12 24.72 10.69 -10.62
N VAL A 13 25.37 11.04 -9.50
CA VAL A 13 25.28 10.29 -8.25
C VAL A 13 23.85 10.28 -7.73
N LEU A 14 23.20 11.44 -7.66
CA LEU A 14 21.81 11.55 -7.20
C LEU A 14 20.84 10.77 -8.10
N LEU A 15 21.03 10.84 -9.43
CA LEU A 15 20.25 10.05 -10.38
C LEU A 15 20.47 8.54 -10.17
N GLY A 16 21.72 8.10 -9.95
CA GLY A 16 22.04 6.71 -9.66
C GLY A 16 21.38 6.23 -8.36
N VAL A 17 21.43 7.03 -7.30
CA VAL A 17 20.75 6.75 -6.03
C VAL A 17 19.23 6.65 -6.23
N ALA A 18 18.63 7.57 -6.98
CA ALA A 18 17.20 7.55 -7.27
C ALA A 18 16.79 6.27 -8.03
N ILE A 19 17.57 5.85 -9.03
CA ILE A 19 17.31 4.60 -9.78
C ILE A 19 17.43 3.38 -8.87
N VAL A 20 18.47 3.31 -8.03
CA VAL A 20 18.66 2.19 -7.10
C VAL A 20 17.52 2.12 -6.09
N ALA A 21 17.13 3.25 -5.50
CA ALA A 21 16.01 3.33 -4.56
C ALA A 21 14.69 2.93 -5.23
N PHE A 22 14.46 3.37 -6.48
CA PHE A 22 13.28 3.00 -7.25
C PHE A 22 13.21 1.50 -7.52
N VAL A 23 14.30 0.90 -8.03
CA VAL A 23 14.35 -0.55 -8.28
C VAL A 23 14.20 -1.35 -7.00
N TRP A 24 14.80 -0.88 -5.89
CA TRP A 24 14.60 -1.50 -4.58
C TRP A 24 13.13 -1.46 -4.16
N ALA A 25 12.46 -0.30 -4.26
CA ALA A 25 11.05 -0.14 -3.89
C ALA A 25 10.12 -1.04 -4.72
N VAL A 26 10.36 -1.14 -6.04
CA VAL A 26 9.59 -2.03 -6.93
C VAL A 26 9.77 -3.49 -6.51
N ARG A 27 11.00 -3.92 -6.23
CA ARG A 27 11.28 -5.30 -5.79
C ARG A 27 10.71 -5.61 -4.41
N ASN A 28 10.49 -4.60 -3.57
CA ASN A 28 9.97 -4.75 -2.23
C ASN A 28 8.44 -4.75 -2.18
N GLY A 29 7.75 -4.72 -3.33
CA GLY A 29 6.29 -4.79 -3.40
C GLY A 29 5.58 -3.53 -2.92
N GLN A 30 6.26 -2.38 -2.76
CA GLN A 30 5.63 -1.14 -2.24
C GLN A 30 4.48 -0.61 -3.11
N PHE A 31 4.36 -1.08 -4.36
CA PHE A 31 3.27 -0.69 -5.26
C PHE A 31 2.07 -1.63 -5.18
N GLU A 32 2.20 -2.81 -4.55
CA GLU A 32 1.10 -3.78 -4.40
C GLU A 32 0.08 -3.31 -3.35
N ASP A 33 0.54 -2.57 -2.34
CA ASP A 33 -0.30 -2.02 -1.26
C ASP A 33 -1.18 -0.83 -1.71
N LEU A 34 -0.87 -0.22 -2.86
CA LEU A 34 -1.71 0.85 -3.44
C LEU A 34 -3.05 0.32 -3.97
N GLU A 35 -3.10 -0.96 -4.35
CA GLU A 35 -4.28 -1.57 -4.97
C GLU A 35 -5.36 -1.89 -3.90
N GLY A 36 -4.94 -2.25 -2.68
CA GLY A 36 -5.85 -2.50 -1.55
C GLY A 36 -6.38 -1.23 -0.88
N GLU A 37 -5.58 -0.16 -0.81
CA GLU A 37 -5.98 1.10 -0.18
C GLU A 37 -6.93 1.93 -1.07
N GLY A 38 -6.81 1.80 -2.40
CA GLY A 38 -7.74 2.40 -3.37
C GLY A 38 -9.14 1.77 -3.36
N GLU A 39 -9.24 0.48 -3.06
CA GLU A 39 -10.52 -0.21 -2.88
C GLU A 39 -11.24 0.31 -1.63
N ARG A 40 -10.52 0.48 -0.51
CA ARG A 40 -11.09 1.02 0.72
C ARG A 40 -11.69 2.41 0.54
N ILE A 41 -11.06 3.33 -0.21
CA ILE A 41 -11.65 4.68 -0.38
C ILE A 41 -12.92 4.70 -1.23
N LEU A 42 -13.14 3.70 -2.09
CA LEU A 42 -14.33 3.62 -2.94
C LEU A 42 -15.46 2.78 -2.30
N PHE A 43 -15.11 1.81 -1.45
CA PHE A 43 -16.03 0.83 -0.89
C PHE A 43 -16.19 0.88 0.65
N ASP A 44 -15.42 1.68 1.41
CA ASP A 44 -15.61 1.86 2.87
C ASP A 44 -16.88 2.67 3.22
N ASP A 45 -17.52 3.32 2.24
CA ASP A 45 -18.79 4.05 2.44
C ASP A 45 -20.04 3.14 2.33
N GLU A 46 -19.87 1.85 2.01
CA GLU A 46 -20.98 0.90 2.02
C GLU A 46 -21.09 0.29 3.42
N PRO A 47 -22.06 0.70 4.27
CA PRO A 47 -22.25 0.07 5.56
C PRO A 47 -22.58 -1.39 5.29
N SER A 48 -21.66 -2.28 5.66
CA SER A 48 -21.91 -3.71 5.71
C SER A 48 -23.10 -3.94 6.65
N LEU A 49 -24.29 -4.06 6.04
CA LEU A 49 -25.47 -4.53 6.75
C LEU A 49 -25.08 -5.88 7.35
N PRO A 50 -25.16 -6.06 8.69
CA PRO A 50 -24.88 -7.34 9.28
C PRO A 50 -25.87 -8.33 8.68
N SER A 51 -25.36 -9.26 7.89
CA SER A 51 -26.15 -10.36 7.37
C SER A 51 -26.54 -11.24 8.56
N ASP A 52 -27.81 -11.10 8.96
CA ASP A 52 -28.52 -12.02 9.84
C ASP A 52 -28.29 -13.46 9.37
N GLY A 53 -27.32 -14.14 9.97
CA GLY A 53 -26.76 -15.35 9.39
C GLY A 53 -26.28 -16.42 10.35
N GLU A 54 -26.14 -16.14 11.65
CA GLU A 54 -25.84 -17.20 12.63
C GLU A 54 -26.99 -17.33 13.63
N ARG A 55 -27.88 -18.24 13.26
CA ARG A 55 -28.73 -18.99 14.17
C ARG A 55 -27.86 -19.58 15.29
N GLN A 56 -27.67 -18.83 16.37
CA GLN A 56 -27.59 -19.44 17.69
C GLN A 56 -29.00 -19.84 18.11
N ALA A 57 -29.56 -20.81 17.38
CA ALA A 57 -30.55 -21.71 17.93
C ALA A 57 -29.78 -22.62 18.90
N SER A 58 -29.60 -22.14 20.13
CA SER A 58 -29.26 -23.02 21.24
C SER A 58 -30.45 -23.97 21.42
N PRO A 59 -30.28 -25.29 21.18
CA PRO A 59 -31.33 -26.25 21.43
C PRO A 59 -31.48 -26.39 22.94
N ALA A 60 -32.75 -26.48 23.36
CA ALA A 60 -33.24 -26.78 24.70
C ALA A 60 -32.29 -27.58 25.62
N GLU A 61 -32.05 -27.01 26.80
CA GLU A 61 -31.68 -27.68 28.04
C GLU A 61 -32.20 -26.73 29.13
N GLY A 62 -33.27 -26.98 29.89
CA GLY A 62 -33.67 -28.18 30.58
C GLY A 62 -33.91 -27.74 32.04
N GLU A 63 -35.18 -27.79 32.47
CA GLU A 63 -35.66 -27.67 33.87
C GLU A 63 -35.84 -26.28 34.49
#